data_AF-A0A7L4FNW0-F1
#
_entry.id   AF-A0A7L4FNW0-F1
#
_cell.length_a   1.000
_cell.length_b   1.000
_cell.length_c   1.000
_cell.angle_alpha   90.00
_cell.angle_beta   90.00
_cell.angle_gamma   90.00
#
_symmetry.space_group_name_H-M   'P 1'
#
loop_
_entity.id
_entity.type
_entity.pdbx_description
1 polymer ?
#
loop_
_entity_poly.entity_id
_entity_poly.type
_entity_poly.pdbx_seq_one_letter_code
_entity_poly.pdbx_strand_id
1 'polypeptide(L)'
;TMAAGAPDLAALARELQAAVAADERQERENAAKLWALRQRVPSYQDFRNIVLASHLKPLEKKDKMGERRNVLWNPCAARGKAPQASDVEIPQELDQLPRTSAEFYRDWRRCLKSGKDKYQLLLELGGEALGRIFQADLGFGLLGEFLTVLAENVCCEDRDAILQILQSLSGTKRFGLNVDLLSESEQESSRRLFRKLQRQSGDGRTAGPTSCGAESETHLTNTSLQQETEERMVIELMKSYRVN
;
A
#
# COMPACT_ATOMS: atom_id res chain seq x y z
N THR A 1 14.04 -87.46 -36.10
CA THR A 1 15.06 -86.40 -36.23
C THR A 1 14.41 -85.07 -35.95
N MET A 2 14.94 -84.36 -34.96
CA MET A 2 14.33 -83.17 -34.35
C MET A 2 14.34 -81.98 -35.32
N ALA A 3 13.15 -81.48 -35.69
CA ALA A 3 13.01 -80.17 -36.30
C ALA A 3 12.97 -79.14 -35.16
N ALA A 4 14.12 -78.57 -34.84
CA ALA A 4 14.20 -77.43 -33.94
C ALA A 4 13.48 -76.24 -34.58
N GLY A 5 12.35 -75.84 -33.99
CA GLY A 5 11.59 -74.66 -34.42
C GLY A 5 12.47 -73.42 -34.34
N ALA A 6 12.63 -72.74 -35.48
CA ALA A 6 13.31 -71.46 -35.52
C ALA A 6 12.53 -70.46 -34.63
N PRO A 7 13.20 -69.71 -33.74
CA PRO A 7 12.53 -68.70 -32.93
C PRO A 7 11.94 -67.62 -33.83
N ASP A 8 10.66 -67.29 -33.61
CA ASP A 8 9.99 -66.19 -34.29
C ASP A 8 10.63 -64.87 -33.87
N LEU A 9 11.47 -64.31 -34.74
CA LEU A 9 12.21 -63.07 -34.52
C LEU A 9 11.28 -61.89 -34.23
N ALA A 10 10.05 -61.90 -34.76
CA ALA A 10 9.08 -60.83 -34.52
C ALA A 10 8.50 -60.91 -33.10
N ALA A 11 8.23 -62.11 -32.59
CA ALA A 11 7.80 -62.31 -31.20
C ALA A 11 8.87 -61.85 -30.22
N LEU A 12 10.12 -62.25 -30.44
CA LEU A 12 11.26 -61.84 -29.60
C LEU A 12 11.46 -60.32 -29.60
N ALA A 13 11.33 -59.66 -30.76
CA ALA A 13 11.44 -58.21 -30.86
C ALA A 13 10.35 -57.48 -30.06
N ARG A 14 9.12 -58.00 -30.06
CA ARG A 14 8.01 -57.44 -29.26
C ARG A 14 8.24 -57.62 -27.76
N GLU A 15 8.74 -58.78 -27.35
CA GLU A 15 9.10 -59.04 -25.95
C GLU A 15 10.19 -58.09 -25.47
N LEU A 16 11.23 -57.88 -26.28
CA LEU A 16 12.30 -56.93 -25.97
C LEU A 16 11.75 -55.50 -25.83
N GLN A 17 10.91 -55.06 -26.78
CA GLN A 17 10.30 -53.74 -26.71
C GLN A 17 9.40 -53.57 -25.48
N ALA A 18 8.65 -54.61 -25.10
CA ALA A 18 7.81 -54.59 -23.91
C ALA A 18 8.66 -54.50 -22.63
N ALA A 19 9.77 -55.23 -22.56
CA ALA A 19 10.71 -55.17 -21.44
C ALA A 19 11.31 -53.77 -21.29
N VAL A 20 11.80 -53.18 -22.39
CA VAL A 20 12.35 -51.82 -22.40
C VAL A 20 11.31 -50.80 -21.93
N ALA A 21 10.08 -50.88 -22.44
CA ALA A 21 9.02 -49.96 -22.04
C ALA A 21 8.63 -50.10 -20.56
N ALA A 22 8.70 -51.33 -20.00
CA ALA A 22 8.45 -51.58 -18.59
C ALA A 22 9.56 -50.99 -17.70
N ASP A 23 10.82 -51.14 -18.11
CA ASP A 23 11.97 -50.56 -17.40
C ASP A 23 11.91 -49.04 -17.38
N GLU A 24 11.67 -48.40 -18.54
CA GLU A 24 11.51 -46.94 -18.60
C GLU A 24 10.36 -46.43 -17.72
N ARG A 25 9.27 -47.21 -17.61
CA ARG A 25 8.15 -46.87 -16.72
C ARG A 25 8.59 -46.93 -15.26
N GLN A 26 9.28 -47.99 -14.88
CA GLN A 26 9.77 -48.16 -13.51
C GLN A 26 10.77 -47.05 -13.14
N GLU A 27 11.65 -46.66 -14.07
CA GLU A 27 12.56 -45.53 -13.90
C GLU A 27 11.82 -44.20 -13.65
N ARG A 28 10.80 -43.90 -14.47
CA ARG A 28 9.97 -42.70 -14.32
C ARG A 28 9.26 -42.66 -12.96
N GLU A 29 8.67 -43.77 -12.54
CA GLU A 29 8.00 -43.87 -11.23
C GLU A 29 8.99 -43.74 -10.07
N ASN A 30 10.16 -44.36 -10.17
CA ASN A 30 11.20 -44.28 -9.13
C ASN A 30 11.80 -42.88 -9.02
N ALA A 31 12.00 -42.19 -10.15
CA ALA A 31 12.40 -40.78 -10.16
C ALA A 31 11.37 -39.90 -9.44
N ALA A 32 10.07 -40.10 -9.70
CA ALA A 32 9.00 -39.39 -9.02
C ALA A 32 8.95 -39.68 -7.50
N LYS A 33 9.14 -40.95 -7.10
CA LYS A 33 9.25 -41.34 -5.67
C LYS A 33 10.40 -40.61 -4.99
N LEU A 34 11.59 -40.63 -5.60
CA LEU A 34 12.78 -39.95 -5.05
C LEU A 34 12.59 -38.44 -4.99
N TRP A 35 11.97 -37.85 -6.00
CA TRP A 35 11.65 -36.42 -6.01
C TRP A 35 10.70 -36.04 -4.87
N ALA A 36 9.61 -36.79 -4.69
CA ALA A 36 8.62 -36.53 -3.64
C ALA A 36 9.24 -36.66 -2.23
N LEU A 37 10.13 -37.64 -2.02
CA LEU A 37 10.87 -37.78 -0.77
C LEU A 37 11.81 -36.59 -0.53
N ARG A 38 12.56 -36.15 -1.55
CA ARG A 38 13.44 -34.98 -1.46
C ARG A 38 12.68 -33.69 -1.12
N GLN A 39 11.48 -33.53 -1.68
CA GLN A 39 10.60 -32.38 -1.43
C GLN A 39 9.84 -32.45 -0.10
N ARG A 40 9.98 -33.54 0.67
CA ARG A 40 9.28 -33.76 1.96
C ARG A 40 7.77 -33.52 1.87
N VAL A 41 7.14 -34.15 0.89
CA VAL A 41 5.69 -34.03 0.67
C VAL A 41 4.92 -34.43 1.94
N PRO A 42 3.96 -33.61 2.41
CA PRO A 42 3.39 -33.73 3.75
C PRO A 42 2.38 -34.88 3.91
N SER A 43 1.78 -35.38 2.83
CA SER A 43 0.78 -36.45 2.89
C SER A 43 1.09 -37.61 1.94
N TYR A 44 0.69 -38.83 2.32
CA TYR A 44 0.81 -39.99 1.46
C TYR A 44 -0.06 -39.88 0.20
N GLN A 45 -1.21 -39.18 0.28
CA GLN A 45 -2.06 -38.94 -0.88
C GLN A 45 -1.34 -38.10 -1.93
N ASP A 46 -0.66 -37.04 -1.52
CA ASP A 46 0.14 -36.21 -2.42
C ASP A 46 1.29 -37.01 -3.03
N PHE A 47 2.00 -37.79 -2.21
CA PHE A 47 3.05 -38.71 -2.69
C PHE A 47 2.51 -39.67 -3.76
N ARG A 48 1.36 -40.31 -3.49
CA ARG A 48 0.71 -41.24 -4.42
C ARG A 48 0.32 -40.53 -5.72
N ASN A 49 -0.25 -39.33 -5.64
CA ASN A 49 -0.66 -38.56 -6.80
C ASN A 49 0.54 -38.18 -7.68
N ILE A 50 1.66 -37.78 -7.08
CA ILE A 50 2.91 -37.48 -7.80
C ILE A 50 3.44 -38.70 -8.55
N VAL A 51 3.48 -39.86 -7.90
CA VAL A 51 3.98 -41.10 -8.53
C VAL A 51 3.07 -41.56 -9.66
N LEU A 52 1.75 -41.50 -9.46
CA LEU A 52 0.77 -41.82 -10.50
C LEU A 52 0.88 -40.88 -11.71
N ALA A 53 1.19 -39.60 -11.46
CA ALA A 53 1.37 -38.57 -12.48
C ALA A 53 2.76 -38.56 -13.16
N SER A 54 3.66 -39.50 -12.84
CA SER A 54 5.03 -39.53 -13.37
C SER A 54 5.14 -39.69 -14.89
N HIS A 55 4.08 -40.16 -15.53
CA HIS A 55 3.98 -40.29 -16.98
C HIS A 55 3.58 -38.98 -17.69
N LEU A 56 3.17 -37.95 -16.94
CA LEU A 56 2.79 -36.66 -17.51
C LEU A 56 4.04 -35.89 -17.96
N LYS A 57 3.99 -35.37 -19.19
CA LYS A 57 5.05 -34.50 -19.72
C LYS A 57 4.81 -33.05 -19.29
N PRO A 58 5.87 -32.26 -19.01
CA PRO A 58 5.73 -30.82 -18.86
C PRO A 58 5.05 -30.23 -20.09
N LEU A 59 4.10 -29.32 -19.88
CA LEU A 59 3.37 -28.68 -20.96
C LEU A 59 4.33 -27.96 -21.90
N GLU A 60 4.31 -28.32 -23.17
CA GLU A 60 5.11 -27.63 -24.18
C GLU A 60 4.43 -26.32 -24.60
N LYS A 61 5.20 -25.40 -25.20
CA LYS A 61 4.68 -24.12 -25.71
C LYS A 61 3.57 -24.29 -26.77
N LYS A 62 3.43 -25.50 -27.33
CA LYS A 62 2.43 -25.90 -28.33
C LYS A 62 1.17 -26.49 -27.70
N ASP A 63 1.23 -26.98 -26.46
CA ASP A 63 0.12 -27.61 -25.73
C ASP A 63 -0.82 -26.56 -25.09
N LYS A 64 -0.83 -25.34 -25.62
CA LYS A 64 -1.66 -24.24 -25.10
C LYS A 64 -3.14 -24.62 -25.29
N MET A 65 -3.84 -24.74 -24.18
CA MET A 65 -5.29 -24.97 -24.16
C MET A 65 -6.00 -23.75 -24.78
N GLY A 66 -6.52 -23.93 -26.00
CA GLY A 66 -7.39 -22.97 -26.69
C GLY A 66 -6.68 -21.81 -27.41
N GLU A 67 -7.45 -21.07 -28.20
CA GLU A 67 -7.07 -19.73 -28.65
C GLU A 67 -6.56 -18.96 -27.43
N ARG A 68 -5.40 -18.32 -27.55
CA ARG A 68 -4.91 -17.40 -26.53
C ARG A 68 -5.95 -16.31 -26.38
N ARG A 69 -6.95 -16.51 -25.51
CA ARG A 69 -7.57 -15.41 -24.82
C ARG A 69 -6.39 -14.79 -24.12
N ASN A 70 -5.90 -13.69 -24.70
CA ASN A 70 -5.03 -12.76 -24.03
C ASN A 70 -5.86 -12.27 -22.85
N VAL A 71 -5.97 -13.09 -21.81
CA VAL A 71 -6.34 -12.66 -20.48
C VAL A 71 -5.13 -11.85 -20.08
N LEU A 72 -5.16 -10.60 -20.51
CA LEU A 72 -4.30 -9.57 -20.00
C LEU A 72 -4.62 -9.55 -18.50
N TRP A 73 -3.74 -10.19 -17.73
CA TRP A 73 -3.75 -10.15 -16.27
C TRP A 73 -3.74 -8.71 -15.74
N ASN A 74 -3.48 -7.75 -16.64
CA ASN A 74 -3.63 -6.33 -16.44
C ASN A 74 -4.60 -5.73 -17.49
N PRO A 75 -5.84 -5.34 -17.13
CA PRO A 75 -6.76 -4.67 -18.05
C PRO A 75 -6.20 -3.36 -18.63
N CYS A 76 -5.24 -2.71 -17.96
CA CYS A 76 -4.59 -1.49 -18.45
C CYS A 76 -3.50 -1.75 -19.51
N ALA A 77 -3.07 -3.01 -19.71
CA ALA A 77 -2.06 -3.36 -20.71
C ALA A 77 -2.64 -3.65 -22.11
N ALA A 78 -3.97 -3.61 -22.26
CA ALA A 78 -4.67 -3.85 -23.53
C ALA A 78 -4.47 -2.65 -24.47
N ARG A 79 -3.24 -2.45 -24.99
CA ARG A 79 -2.97 -1.40 -25.99
C ARG A 79 -3.42 -1.87 -27.37
N GLY A 80 -4.73 -1.93 -27.58
CA GLY A 80 -5.33 -2.00 -28.91
C GLY A 80 -5.37 -0.61 -29.51
N LYS A 81 -4.46 -0.31 -30.45
CA LYS A 81 -4.47 0.82 -31.40
C LYS A 81 -5.23 2.08 -30.92
N ALA A 82 -4.66 2.81 -29.96
CA ALA A 82 -4.97 4.23 -29.82
C ALA A 82 -4.17 5.00 -30.90
N PRO A 83 -4.70 6.14 -31.41
CA PRO A 83 -3.95 7.03 -32.29
C PRO A 83 -2.62 7.41 -31.65
N GLN A 84 -1.66 7.76 -32.51
CA GLN A 84 -0.32 8.22 -32.18
C GLN A 84 -0.30 9.06 -30.89
N ALA A 85 0.78 8.86 -30.12
CA ALA A 85 1.13 9.63 -28.95
C ALA A 85 1.23 11.13 -29.29
N SER A 86 0.11 11.83 -29.33
CA SER A 86 0.01 13.14 -28.74
C SER A 86 -0.12 12.92 -27.24
N ASP A 87 0.69 13.66 -26.49
CA ASP A 87 0.55 13.90 -25.07
C ASP A 87 -0.90 13.68 -24.62
N VAL A 88 -1.19 12.52 -24.02
CA VAL A 88 -2.45 12.36 -23.31
C VAL A 88 -2.18 13.09 -22.01
N GLU A 89 -2.34 14.42 -22.07
CA GLU A 89 -2.86 15.17 -20.95
C GLU A 89 -4.10 14.39 -20.50
N ILE A 90 -3.88 13.50 -19.52
CA ILE A 90 -4.93 13.09 -18.60
C ILE A 90 -5.56 14.44 -18.22
N PRO A 91 -6.87 14.66 -18.47
CA PRO A 91 -7.51 15.89 -18.07
C PRO A 91 -7.06 16.17 -16.64
N GLN A 92 -6.47 17.34 -16.43
CA GLN A 92 -6.07 17.79 -15.11
C GLN A 92 -7.37 17.95 -14.31
N GLU A 93 -7.94 16.85 -13.81
CA GLU A 93 -8.96 16.86 -12.77
C GLU A 93 -8.28 17.23 -11.44
N LEU A 94 -7.53 18.34 -11.43
CA LEU A 94 -7.18 19.06 -10.22
C LEU A 94 -8.38 19.92 -9.75
N ASP A 95 -9.44 20.02 -10.55
CA ASP A 95 -10.65 20.79 -10.23
C ASP A 95 -11.55 20.12 -9.18
N GLN A 96 -11.32 18.84 -8.84
CA GLN A 96 -12.13 18.10 -7.87
C GLN A 96 -11.24 17.58 -6.74
N LEU A 97 -11.63 17.88 -5.49
CA LEU A 97 -10.93 17.31 -4.33
C LEU A 97 -11.06 15.77 -4.33
N PRO A 98 -9.98 15.05 -3.98
CA PRO A 98 -9.99 13.60 -3.95
C PRO A 98 -11.05 13.09 -2.96
N ARG A 99 -11.93 12.21 -3.41
CA ARG A 99 -12.99 11.62 -2.57
C ARG A 99 -12.59 10.25 -2.04
N THR A 100 -11.60 9.63 -2.69
CA THR A 100 -11.16 8.27 -2.41
C THR A 100 -9.66 8.23 -2.13
N SER A 101 -9.20 7.26 -1.34
CA SER A 101 -7.78 7.14 -0.98
C SER A 101 -6.87 6.93 -2.20
N ALA A 102 -7.35 6.20 -3.21
CA ALA A 102 -6.61 5.96 -4.44
C ALA A 102 -6.41 7.24 -5.28
N GLU A 103 -7.43 8.11 -5.35
CA GLU A 103 -7.34 9.41 -6.03
C GLU A 103 -6.33 10.29 -5.31
N PHE A 104 -6.42 10.37 -3.98
CA PHE A 104 -5.45 11.09 -3.17
C PHE A 104 -4.02 10.62 -3.45
N TYR A 105 -3.76 9.31 -3.43
CA TYR A 105 -2.44 8.76 -3.71
C TYR A 105 -1.93 9.11 -5.10
N ARG A 106 -2.81 9.05 -6.10
CA ARG A 106 -2.47 9.42 -7.49
C ARG A 106 -2.03 10.88 -7.55
N ASP A 107 -2.82 11.77 -6.97
CA ASP A 107 -2.60 13.22 -7.08
C ASP A 107 -1.39 13.65 -6.22
N TRP A 108 -1.24 13.05 -5.03
CA TRP A 108 -0.11 13.25 -4.13
C TRP A 108 1.25 12.86 -4.74
N ARG A 109 1.29 11.78 -5.53
CA ARG A 109 2.52 11.27 -6.14
C ARG A 109 2.80 11.85 -7.52
N ARG A 110 1.77 12.15 -8.32
CA ARG A 110 1.93 12.56 -9.73
C ARG A 110 1.81 14.06 -9.95
N CYS A 111 0.88 14.72 -9.26
CA CYS A 111 0.51 16.11 -9.55
C CYS A 111 1.23 17.08 -8.61
N LEU A 112 1.40 16.71 -7.35
CA LEU A 112 1.97 17.59 -6.33
C LEU A 112 3.49 17.44 -6.24
N LYS A 113 4.21 18.32 -6.95
CA LYS A 113 5.68 18.36 -6.94
C LYS A 113 6.26 19.36 -5.93
N SER A 114 5.52 20.42 -5.61
CA SER A 114 5.92 21.43 -4.62
C SER A 114 5.37 21.09 -3.23
N GLY A 115 6.16 21.33 -2.19
CA GLY A 115 5.71 21.18 -0.80
C GLY A 115 4.56 22.13 -0.44
N LYS A 116 4.50 23.31 -1.07
CA LYS A 116 3.42 24.28 -0.85
C LYS A 116 2.08 23.80 -1.41
N ASP A 117 2.09 23.22 -2.61
CA ASP A 117 0.87 22.68 -3.23
C ASP A 117 0.32 21.51 -2.41
N LYS A 118 1.23 20.66 -1.87
CA LYS A 118 0.87 19.58 -0.94
C LYS A 118 0.21 20.12 0.33
N TYR A 119 0.76 21.19 0.88
CA TYR A 119 0.23 21.84 2.07
C TYR A 119 -1.16 22.43 1.80
N GLN A 120 -1.34 23.15 0.70
CA GLN A 120 -2.63 23.72 0.30
C GLN A 120 -3.69 22.64 0.11
N LEU A 121 -3.36 21.53 -0.57
CA LEU A 121 -4.30 20.41 -0.71
C LEU A 121 -4.73 19.82 0.64
N LEU A 122 -3.80 19.70 1.61
CA LEU A 122 -4.13 19.23 2.95
C LEU A 122 -5.13 20.16 3.64
N LEU A 123 -4.95 21.47 3.50
CA LEU A 123 -5.85 22.46 4.07
C LEU A 123 -7.21 22.48 3.37
N GLU A 124 -7.24 22.42 2.04
CA GLU A 124 -8.48 22.40 1.26
C GLU A 124 -9.32 21.16 1.54
N LEU A 125 -8.67 20.00 1.73
CA LEU A 125 -9.34 18.75 2.09
C LEU A 125 -9.83 18.77 3.54
N GLY A 126 -9.05 19.38 4.43
CA GLY A 126 -9.37 19.52 5.84
C GLY A 126 -9.36 18.20 6.61
N GLY A 127 -9.58 18.28 7.93
CA GLY A 127 -9.51 17.11 8.81
C GLY A 127 -10.62 16.09 8.55
N GLU A 128 -11.85 16.50 8.32
CA GLU A 128 -12.99 15.59 8.21
C GLU A 128 -12.94 14.72 6.94
N ALA A 129 -12.61 15.31 5.78
CA ALA A 129 -12.51 14.53 4.55
C ALA A 129 -11.29 13.59 4.60
N LEU A 130 -10.17 14.05 5.15
CA LEU A 130 -8.97 13.22 5.33
C LEU A 130 -9.25 12.01 6.23
N GLY A 131 -9.98 12.21 7.34
CA GLY A 131 -10.42 11.13 8.22
C GLY A 131 -11.35 10.13 7.54
N ARG A 132 -12.23 10.58 6.64
CA ARG A 132 -13.11 9.70 5.84
C ARG A 132 -12.34 8.91 4.78
N ILE A 133 -11.42 9.56 4.09
CA ILE A 133 -10.61 8.97 3.01
C ILE A 133 -9.68 7.89 3.57
N PHE A 134 -9.05 8.15 4.72
CA PHE A 134 -8.08 7.28 5.36
C PHE A 134 -8.62 6.49 6.55
N GLN A 135 -9.95 6.36 6.66
CA GLN A 135 -10.59 5.70 7.80
C GLN A 135 -10.13 4.23 7.97
N ALA A 136 -9.88 3.55 6.86
CA ALA A 136 -9.40 2.17 6.84
C ALA A 136 -7.90 2.05 7.14
N ASP A 137 -7.09 2.89 6.48
CA ASP A 137 -5.64 2.90 6.64
C ASP A 137 -5.02 4.15 6.04
N LEU A 138 -3.99 4.68 6.71
CA LEU A 138 -3.00 5.56 6.12
C LEU A 138 -1.91 4.65 5.56
N GLY A 139 -1.81 4.56 4.24
CA GLY A 139 -0.79 3.72 3.61
C GLY A 139 0.62 4.21 3.94
N PHE A 140 1.54 3.26 3.91
CA PHE A 140 2.90 3.40 4.43
C PHE A 140 3.64 4.66 3.94
N GLY A 141 4.29 5.36 4.89
CA GLY A 141 5.11 6.54 4.65
C GLY A 141 4.35 7.85 4.43
N LEU A 142 3.03 7.79 4.22
CA LEU A 142 2.25 9.00 3.95
C LEU A 142 2.14 9.93 5.17
N LEU A 143 2.04 9.35 6.37
CA LEU A 143 1.99 10.12 7.62
C LEU A 143 3.24 10.98 7.82
N GLY A 144 4.43 10.41 7.59
CA GLY A 144 5.70 11.14 7.72
C GLY A 144 5.84 12.26 6.71
N GLU A 145 5.39 12.04 5.47
CA GLU A 145 5.32 13.07 4.45
C GLU A 145 4.37 14.22 4.84
N PHE A 146 3.19 13.91 5.39
CA PHE A 146 2.26 14.93 5.89
C PHE A 146 2.89 15.77 6.99
N LEU A 147 3.49 15.13 7.99
CA LEU A 147 4.13 15.81 9.10
C LEU A 147 5.27 16.73 8.65
N THR A 148 6.05 16.29 7.66
CA THR A 148 7.15 17.08 7.09
C THR A 148 6.62 18.30 6.33
N VAL A 149 5.62 18.11 5.45
CA VAL A 149 5.00 19.20 4.68
C VAL A 149 4.37 20.24 5.60
N LEU A 150 3.65 19.80 6.64
CA LEU A 150 3.06 20.68 7.65
C LEU A 150 4.14 21.44 8.44
N ALA A 151 5.20 20.75 8.88
CA ALA A 151 6.29 21.38 9.64
C ALA A 151 7.02 22.47 8.83
N GLU A 152 7.15 22.29 7.52
CA GLU A 152 7.81 23.24 6.62
C GLU A 152 6.95 24.48 6.33
N ASN A 153 5.63 24.31 6.16
CA ASN A 153 4.76 25.34 5.60
C ASN A 153 3.73 25.93 6.58
N VAL A 154 3.73 25.54 7.86
CA VAL A 154 2.76 26.03 8.85
C VAL A 154 2.73 27.56 8.98
N CYS A 155 1.53 28.12 8.86
CA CYS A 155 1.19 29.52 9.12
C CYS A 155 0.38 29.67 10.43
N CYS A 156 0.29 30.88 10.98
CA CYS A 156 -0.48 31.14 12.21
C CYS A 156 -2.00 31.09 11.98
N GLU A 157 -2.44 31.41 10.76
CA GLU A 157 -3.86 31.45 10.37
C GLU A 157 -4.48 30.05 10.25
N ASP A 158 -3.67 29.05 9.90
CA ASP A 158 -4.14 27.68 9.63
C ASP A 158 -4.10 26.78 10.87
N ARG A 159 -3.79 27.33 12.05
CA ARG A 159 -3.54 26.54 13.27
C ARG A 159 -4.69 25.58 13.58
N ASP A 160 -5.92 26.06 13.55
CA ASP A 160 -7.10 25.25 13.90
C ASP A 160 -7.33 24.14 12.88
N ALA A 161 -7.15 24.45 11.58
CA ALA A 161 -7.26 23.47 10.52
C ALA A 161 -6.21 22.36 10.66
N ILE A 162 -4.98 22.72 11.02
CA ILE A 162 -3.89 21.75 11.25
C ILE A 162 -4.19 20.87 12.46
N LEU A 163 -4.71 21.43 13.55
CA LEU A 163 -5.09 20.65 14.73
C LEU A 163 -6.21 19.66 14.40
N GLN A 164 -7.22 20.07 13.63
CA GLN A 164 -8.27 19.17 13.16
C GLN A 164 -7.73 18.06 12.25
N ILE A 165 -6.79 18.38 11.35
CA ILE A 165 -6.12 17.40 10.50
C ILE A 165 -5.37 16.37 11.34
N LEU A 166 -4.54 16.82 12.29
CA LEU A 166 -3.78 15.93 13.18
C LEU A 166 -4.71 15.06 14.04
N GLN A 167 -5.81 15.63 14.52
CA GLN A 167 -6.83 14.88 15.26
C GLN A 167 -7.48 13.79 14.40
N SER A 168 -7.92 14.13 13.19
CA SER A 168 -8.51 13.16 12.27
C SER A 168 -7.54 12.05 11.87
N LEU A 169 -6.26 12.36 11.68
CA LEU A 169 -5.22 11.37 11.38
C LEU A 169 -5.00 10.41 12.57
N SER A 170 -5.02 10.94 13.80
CA SER A 170 -4.86 10.13 15.01
C SER A 170 -6.00 9.12 15.22
N GLY A 171 -7.20 9.39 14.67
CA GLY A 171 -8.37 8.51 14.74
C GLY A 171 -8.37 7.34 13.75
N THR A 172 -7.34 7.17 12.91
CA THR A 172 -7.30 6.11 11.89
C THR A 172 -6.94 4.74 12.50
N LYS A 173 -7.50 3.64 11.96
CA LYS A 173 -7.39 2.28 12.54
C LYS A 173 -5.96 1.75 12.72
N ARG A 174 -5.00 2.27 11.94
CA ARG A 174 -3.58 1.86 11.99
C ARG A 174 -2.64 3.02 12.31
N PHE A 175 -3.14 4.05 12.98
CA PHE A 175 -2.32 5.20 13.37
C PHE A 175 -1.09 4.80 14.20
N GLY A 176 -1.26 3.96 15.22
CA GLY A 176 -0.14 3.53 16.08
C GLY A 176 1.02 2.88 15.32
N LEU A 177 0.71 1.99 14.36
CA LEU A 177 1.73 1.39 13.48
C LEU A 177 2.39 2.44 12.58
N ASN A 178 1.63 3.39 12.05
CA ASN A 178 2.19 4.47 11.23
C ASN A 178 3.16 5.35 12.05
N VAL A 179 2.86 5.60 13.32
CA VAL A 179 3.75 6.34 14.24
C VAL A 179 5.01 5.53 14.56
N ASP A 180 4.89 4.22 14.79
CA ASP A 180 6.03 3.33 15.04
C ASP A 180 7.00 3.23 13.84
N LEU A 181 6.49 3.45 12.63
CA LEU A 181 7.25 3.36 11.38
C LEU A 181 7.86 4.71 10.94
N LEU A 182 7.65 5.80 11.70
CA LEU A 182 8.26 7.09 11.41
C LEU A 182 9.78 7.05 11.61
N SER A 183 10.52 7.54 10.62
CA SER A 183 11.97 7.74 10.71
C SER A 183 12.34 8.85 11.71
N GLU A 184 13.58 8.85 12.19
CA GLU A 184 14.08 9.89 13.11
C GLU A 184 13.92 11.31 12.55
N SER A 185 14.15 11.49 11.23
CA SER A 185 13.94 12.79 10.56
C SER A 185 12.48 13.23 10.56
N GLU A 186 11.54 12.31 10.37
CA GLU A 186 10.10 12.61 10.37
C GLU A 186 9.59 12.88 11.79
N GLN A 187 10.14 12.18 12.78
CA GLN A 187 9.89 12.45 14.19
C GLN A 187 10.42 13.82 14.62
N GLU A 188 11.56 14.26 14.10
CA GLU A 188 12.05 15.62 14.36
C GLU A 188 11.15 16.67 13.68
N SER A 189 10.66 16.41 12.46
CA SER A 189 9.67 17.25 11.80
C SER A 189 8.38 17.38 12.61
N SER A 190 7.89 16.28 13.20
CA SER A 190 6.71 16.32 14.07
C SER A 190 6.96 17.14 15.34
N ARG A 191 8.11 16.93 16.02
CA ARG A 191 8.55 17.76 17.17
C ARG A 191 8.63 19.23 16.81
N ARG A 192 9.12 19.55 15.61
CA ARG A 192 9.23 20.94 15.11
C ARG A 192 7.85 21.55 14.87
N LEU A 193 6.91 20.79 14.29
CA LEU A 193 5.54 21.21 14.06
C LEU A 193 4.84 21.55 15.39
N PHE A 194 4.83 20.64 16.37
CA PHE A 194 4.18 20.89 17.65
C PHE A 194 4.81 22.07 18.42
N ARG A 195 6.14 22.25 18.35
CA ARG A 195 6.80 23.46 18.92
C ARG A 195 6.32 24.74 18.27
N LYS A 196 6.08 24.76 16.95
CA LYS A 196 5.55 25.95 16.26
C LYS A 196 4.10 26.22 16.68
N LEU A 197 3.26 25.19 16.75
CA LEU A 197 1.85 25.32 17.17
C LEU A 197 1.73 25.81 18.62
N GLN A 198 2.60 25.37 19.52
CA GLN A 198 2.63 25.86 20.91
C GLN A 198 3.03 27.33 21.01
N ARG A 199 4.04 27.77 20.25
CA ARG A 199 4.48 29.18 20.25
C ARG A 199 3.37 30.12 19.78
N GLN A 200 2.56 29.69 18.83
CA GLN A 200 1.40 30.43 18.34
C GLN A 200 0.28 30.54 19.40
N SER A 201 0.25 29.67 20.42
CA SER A 201 -0.68 29.80 21.56
C SER A 201 -0.26 30.89 22.55
N GLY A 202 1.04 31.17 22.65
CA GLY A 202 1.59 32.07 23.66
C GLY A 202 1.56 33.56 23.31
N ASP A 203 1.34 33.94 22.05
CA ASP A 203 1.56 35.33 21.57
C ASP A 203 0.36 36.28 21.77
N GLY A 204 -0.68 35.85 22.49
CA GLY A 204 -1.83 36.70 22.84
C GLY A 204 -1.56 37.74 23.94
N ARG A 205 -0.34 37.84 24.46
CA ARG A 205 0.04 38.79 25.52
C ARG A 205 1.39 39.43 25.25
N THR A 206 1.47 40.42 24.36
CA THR A 206 2.17 41.71 24.59
C THR A 206 2.31 42.51 23.29
N ALA A 207 1.47 43.54 23.11
CA ALA A 207 1.87 44.88 22.62
C ALA A 207 0.62 45.72 22.31
N GLY A 208 0.31 46.68 23.19
CA GLY A 208 -0.69 47.71 22.93
C GLY A 208 -1.00 48.55 24.18
N PRO A 209 -0.66 49.85 24.22
CA PRO A 209 -0.81 50.70 25.40
C PRO A 209 -2.23 51.21 25.60
N THR A 210 -2.58 51.44 26.88
CA THR A 210 -3.46 52.49 27.42
C THR A 210 -4.67 52.95 26.60
N SER A 211 -5.89 52.64 27.08
CA SER A 211 -6.95 53.63 27.41
C SER A 211 -8.35 53.00 27.47
N CYS A 212 -9.07 53.37 28.55
CA CYS A 212 -10.51 53.36 28.83
C CYS A 212 -11.52 52.90 27.77
N GLY A 213 -12.45 52.06 28.22
CA GLY A 213 -13.80 51.91 27.65
C GLY A 213 -14.43 50.58 28.04
N ALA A 214 -15.44 50.62 28.91
CA ALA A 214 -16.24 49.47 29.31
C ALA A 214 -16.96 48.82 28.11
N GLU A 215 -17.52 47.63 28.33
CA GLU A 215 -18.33 46.81 27.38
C GLU A 215 -17.54 45.77 26.55
N SER A 216 -17.10 44.66 27.15
CA SER A 216 -17.01 43.31 26.49
C SER A 216 -16.49 42.21 27.44
N GLU A 217 -17.28 41.80 28.44
CA GLU A 217 -16.90 40.67 29.32
C GLU A 217 -17.25 39.29 28.74
N THR A 218 -18.19 39.20 27.80
CA THR A 218 -18.65 37.92 27.22
C THR A 218 -17.75 37.37 26.12
N HIS A 219 -16.95 38.22 25.47
CA HIS A 219 -16.03 37.81 24.41
C HIS A 219 -14.71 37.27 24.99
N LEU A 220 -14.19 37.87 26.06
CA LEU A 220 -12.93 37.47 26.70
C LEU A 220 -13.00 36.07 27.35
N THR A 221 -14.14 35.71 27.93
CA THR A 221 -14.33 34.41 28.58
C THR A 221 -14.42 33.26 27.56
N ASN A 222 -15.04 33.49 26.40
CA ASN A 222 -15.14 32.47 25.34
C ASN A 222 -13.78 32.19 24.70
N THR A 223 -12.99 33.22 24.39
CA THR A 223 -11.65 33.01 23.82
C THR A 223 -10.71 32.30 24.80
N SER A 224 -10.81 32.60 26.10
CA SER A 224 -10.01 31.94 27.13
C SER A 224 -10.34 30.45 27.27
N LEU A 225 -11.62 30.07 27.23
CA LEU A 225 -12.05 28.67 27.32
C LEU A 225 -11.69 27.87 26.06
N GLN A 226 -11.79 28.51 24.90
CA GLN A 226 -11.41 27.90 23.63
C GLN A 226 -9.90 27.65 23.55
N GLN A 227 -9.10 28.62 23.99
CA GLN A 227 -7.64 28.49 24.08
C GLN A 227 -7.19 27.37 25.04
N GLU A 228 -7.83 27.24 26.21
CA GLU A 228 -7.55 26.13 27.13
C GLU A 228 -7.92 24.75 26.53
N THR A 229 -8.97 24.71 25.71
CA THR A 229 -9.41 23.47 25.04
C THR A 229 -8.43 23.06 23.95
N GLU A 230 -7.96 24.03 23.17
CA GLU A 230 -6.91 23.83 22.15
C GLU A 230 -5.59 23.37 22.77
N GLU A 231 -5.20 23.95 23.91
CA GLU A 231 -3.97 23.54 24.60
C GLU A 231 -4.04 22.11 25.14
N ARG A 232 -5.19 21.70 25.69
CA ARG A 232 -5.41 20.29 26.07
C ARG A 232 -5.35 19.37 24.86
N MET A 233 -5.95 19.78 23.75
CA MET A 233 -5.94 19.03 22.49
C MET A 233 -4.51 18.86 21.97
N VAL A 234 -3.70 19.92 21.97
CA VAL A 234 -2.28 19.86 21.58
C VAL A 234 -1.51 18.87 22.46
N ILE A 235 -1.72 18.89 23.77
CA ILE A 235 -1.06 17.95 24.69
C ILE A 235 -1.46 16.50 24.41
N GLU A 236 -2.74 16.24 24.12
CA GLU A 236 -3.22 14.91 23.77
C GLU A 236 -2.59 14.42 22.44
N LEU A 237 -2.55 15.30 21.44
CA LEU A 237 -1.92 15.00 20.15
C LEU A 237 -0.42 14.75 20.30
N MET A 238 0.29 15.52 21.12
CA MET A 238 1.71 15.24 21.38
C MET A 238 1.94 13.84 21.95
N LYS A 239 1.07 13.38 22.84
CA LYS A 239 1.12 12.02 23.38
C LYS A 239 0.86 10.97 22.29
N SER A 240 -0.13 11.19 21.43
CA SER A 240 -0.48 10.23 20.37
C SER A 240 0.64 10.12 19.31
N TYR A 241 1.29 11.23 18.99
CA TYR A 241 2.44 11.28 18.07
C TYR A 241 3.79 10.99 18.74
N ARG A 242 3.82 10.63 20.04
CA ARG A 242 5.03 10.34 20.84
C ARG A 242 6.06 11.48 20.84
N VAL A 243 5.55 12.70 20.77
CA VAL A 243 6.33 13.94 20.85
C VAL A 243 6.43 14.32 22.33
N ASN A 244 7.51 13.86 22.97
CA ASN A 244 7.88 14.27 24.33
C ASN A 244 8.72 15.54 24.33
#